data_AF-M0CGM3-F1
#
_entry.id   AF-M0CGM3-F1
#
_cell.length_a   1.000
_cell.length_b   1.000
_cell.length_c   1.000
_cell.angle_alpha   90.00
_cell.angle_beta   90.00
_cell.angle_gamma   90.00
#
_symmetry.space_group_name_H-M   'P 1'
#
loop_
_entity.id
_entity.type
_entity.pdbx_description
1 polymer ?
#
loop_
_entity_poly.entity_id
_entity_poly.type
_entity_poly.pdbx_seq_one_letter_code
_entity_poly.pdbx_strand_id
1 'polypeptide(L)'
;MGHERRARSWMPDRTPEWTEVLAGAVAVVLFLSNAPEVAPANRVWIVGGSLAAAALLGPVGRSSLAERASRWSLAVQGFAFYALVAACVAFVWVVRRTLGFPSGSLTAVGTGGYLAVAVFVAARVLWWAARRVGERVRQTV
;
A
#
# COMPACT_ATOMS: atom_id res chain seq x y z
N MET A 1 14.12 16.74 17.71
CA MET A 1 13.59 15.53 18.40
C MET A 1 12.13 15.14 18.03
N GLY A 2 11.32 15.97 17.37
CA GLY A 2 9.93 15.63 17.03
C GLY A 2 9.73 14.72 15.80
N HIS A 3 10.58 14.85 14.78
CA HIS A 3 10.43 14.10 13.52
C HIS A 3 10.68 12.60 13.68
N GLU A 4 11.64 12.21 14.55
CA GLU A 4 11.93 10.80 14.81
C GLU A 4 10.79 10.07 15.53
N ARG A 5 10.10 10.73 16.47
CA ARG A 5 8.93 10.13 17.15
C ARG A 5 7.78 9.91 16.18
N ARG A 6 7.56 10.87 15.28
CA ARG A 6 6.49 10.78 14.27
C ARG A 6 6.79 9.67 13.25
N ALA A 7 8.03 9.55 12.79
CA ALA A 7 8.48 8.46 11.92
C ALA A 7 8.39 7.07 12.59
N ARG A 8 8.89 6.93 13.83
CA ARG A 8 8.79 5.68 14.60
C ARG A 8 7.35 5.27 14.86
N SER A 9 6.47 6.23 15.12
CA SER A 9 5.05 5.89 15.27
C SER A 9 4.50 5.29 13.98
N TRP A 10 4.91 5.78 12.80
CA TRP A 10 4.35 5.41 11.48
C TRP A 10 4.90 4.08 10.94
N MET A 11 6.08 3.66 11.37
CA MET A 11 6.72 2.43 10.90
C MET A 11 6.66 1.34 11.97
N PRO A 12 6.02 0.19 11.71
CA PRO A 12 6.00 -0.93 12.64
C PRO A 12 7.41 -1.39 13.01
N ASP A 13 7.67 -1.66 14.30
CA ASP A 13 8.97 -2.15 14.79
C ASP A 13 9.24 -3.64 14.48
N ARG A 14 8.35 -4.31 13.73
CA ARG A 14 8.49 -5.72 13.33
C ARG A 14 9.26 -5.87 12.02
N THR A 15 10.05 -6.95 11.92
CA THR A 15 10.75 -7.35 10.68
C THR A 15 9.79 -7.37 9.49
N PRO A 16 10.20 -6.88 8.30
CA PRO A 16 9.39 -7.02 7.09
C PRO A 16 9.12 -8.50 6.82
N GLU A 17 7.86 -8.88 6.62
CA GLU A 17 7.51 -10.25 6.26
C GLU A 17 7.76 -10.47 4.76
N TRP A 18 8.09 -11.71 4.35
CA TRP A 18 8.32 -12.02 2.92
C TRP A 18 7.08 -11.72 2.06
N THR A 19 5.89 -11.89 2.62
CA THR A 19 4.61 -11.54 2.00
C THR A 19 4.48 -10.03 1.72
N GLU A 20 4.99 -9.18 2.62
CA GLU A 20 5.00 -7.72 2.45
C GLU A 20 5.96 -7.31 1.31
N VAL A 21 7.12 -7.96 1.23
CA VAL A 21 8.09 -7.71 0.14
C VAL A 21 7.54 -8.17 -1.20
N LEU A 22 6.91 -9.36 -1.25
CA LEU A 22 6.23 -9.85 -2.45
C LEU A 22 5.09 -8.92 -2.88
N ALA A 23 4.27 -8.43 -1.93
CA ALA A 23 3.22 -7.47 -2.22
C ALA A 23 3.79 -6.16 -2.78
N GLY A 24 4.90 -5.67 -2.23
CA GLY A 24 5.62 -4.52 -2.78
C GLY A 24 6.13 -4.75 -4.20
N ALA A 25 6.74 -5.92 -4.47
CA ALA A 25 7.23 -6.27 -5.79
C ALA A 25 6.10 -6.38 -6.83
N VAL A 26 4.99 -7.03 -6.47
CA VAL A 26 3.78 -7.10 -7.32
C VAL A 26 3.22 -5.70 -7.57
N ALA A 27 3.17 -4.84 -6.55
CA ALA A 27 2.72 -3.46 -6.73
C ALA A 27 3.64 -2.66 -7.68
N VAL A 28 4.96 -2.86 -7.62
CA VAL A 28 5.90 -2.25 -8.60
C VAL A 28 5.59 -2.72 -10.01
N VAL A 29 5.43 -4.04 -10.22
CA VAL A 29 5.12 -4.60 -11.55
C VAL A 29 3.80 -4.02 -12.06
N LEU A 30 2.75 -4.03 -11.24
CA LEU A 30 1.44 -3.49 -11.62
C LEU A 30 1.50 -1.99 -11.91
N PHE A 31 2.25 -1.21 -11.13
CA PHE A 31 2.47 0.21 -11.42
C PHE A 31 3.16 0.41 -12.77
N LEU A 32 4.27 -0.28 -13.02
CA LEU A 32 5.05 -0.14 -14.25
C LEU A 32 4.28 -0.62 -15.49
N SER A 33 3.45 -1.66 -15.35
CA SER A 33 2.60 -2.14 -16.45
C SER A 33 1.47 -1.17 -16.78
N ASN A 34 0.90 -0.47 -15.78
CA ASN A 34 -0.24 0.41 -16.01
C ASN A 34 0.13 1.86 -16.28
N ALA A 35 1.25 2.36 -15.75
CA ALA A 35 1.63 3.77 -15.86
C ALA A 35 1.78 4.28 -17.31
N PRO A 36 2.29 3.51 -18.28
CA PRO A 36 2.37 3.94 -19.68
C PRO A 36 1.00 4.07 -20.36
N GLU A 37 0.03 3.24 -19.95
CA GLU A 37 -1.33 3.21 -20.51
C GLU A 37 -2.21 4.36 -20.00
N VAL A 38 -1.78 5.05 -18.94
CA VAL A 38 -2.52 6.18 -18.38
C VAL A 38 -2.28 7.43 -19.22
N ALA A 39 -3.34 7.91 -19.88
CA ALA A 39 -3.33 9.16 -20.63
C ALA A 39 -2.74 10.33 -19.78
N PRO A 40 -1.98 11.27 -20.38
CA PRO A 40 -1.33 12.35 -19.64
C PRO A 40 -2.30 13.17 -18.76
N ALA A 41 -3.50 13.43 -19.26
CA ALA A 41 -4.57 14.13 -18.53
C ALA A 41 -5.01 13.42 -17.23
N ASN A 42 -4.78 12.11 -17.13
CA ASN A 42 -5.15 11.30 -15.97
C ASN A 42 -4.02 11.13 -14.95
N ARG A 43 -2.81 11.66 -15.18
CA ARG A 43 -1.68 11.52 -14.24
C ARG A 43 -1.95 12.17 -12.89
N VAL A 44 -2.78 13.22 -12.84
CA VAL A 44 -3.20 13.85 -11.57
C VAL A 44 -3.93 12.85 -10.66
N TRP A 45 -4.65 11.88 -11.24
CA TRP A 45 -5.33 10.82 -10.51
C TRP A 45 -4.37 9.75 -9.98
N ILE A 46 -3.21 9.54 -10.62
CA ILE A 46 -2.12 8.71 -10.05
C ILE A 46 -1.61 9.35 -8.76
N VAL A 47 -1.38 10.66 -8.77
CA VAL A 47 -0.94 11.39 -7.57
C VAL A 47 -2.02 11.33 -6.49
N GLY A 48 -3.28 11.61 -6.85
CA GLY A 48 -4.41 11.54 -5.92
C GLY A 48 -4.59 10.15 -5.30
N GLY A 49 -4.55 9.10 -6.11
CA GLY A 49 -4.64 7.71 -5.65
C GLY A 49 -3.47 7.32 -4.74
N SER A 50 -2.26 7.79 -5.06
CA SER A 50 -1.07 7.54 -4.24
C SER A 50 -1.20 8.19 -2.86
N LEU A 51 -1.63 9.46 -2.80
CA LEU A 51 -1.80 10.19 -1.55
C LEU A 51 -2.92 9.58 -0.71
N ALA A 52 -4.05 9.21 -1.33
CA ALA A 52 -5.16 8.55 -0.64
C ALA A 52 -4.73 7.20 -0.06
N ALA A 53 -4.02 6.37 -0.84
CA ALA A 53 -3.51 5.09 -0.37
C ALA A 53 -2.47 5.26 0.75
N ALA A 54 -1.52 6.20 0.60
CA ALA A 54 -0.52 6.50 1.62
C ALA A 54 -1.16 6.95 2.94
N ALA A 55 -2.19 7.79 2.87
CA ALA A 55 -2.95 8.24 4.04
C ALA A 55 -3.65 7.08 4.78
N LEU A 56 -4.06 6.04 4.06
CA LEU A 56 -4.70 4.85 4.63
C LEU A 56 -3.68 3.83 5.17
N LEU A 57 -2.50 3.72 4.56
CA LEU A 57 -1.48 2.74 4.95
C LEU A 57 -0.98 2.94 6.40
N GLY A 58 -0.84 4.19 6.85
CA GLY A 58 -0.42 4.50 8.22
C GLY A 58 -1.42 4.02 9.30
N PRO A 59 -2.69 4.45 9.25
CA PRO A 59 -3.74 3.99 10.17
C PRO A 59 -4.01 2.48 10.08
N VAL A 60 -4.06 1.91 8.87
CA VAL A 60 -4.33 0.48 8.66
C VAL A 60 -3.23 -0.37 9.30
N GLY A 61 -1.96 -0.01 9.11
CA GLY A 61 -0.82 -0.72 9.71
C GLY A 61 -0.76 -0.69 11.24
N ARG A 62 -1.51 0.22 11.89
CA ARG A 62 -1.62 0.34 13.36
C ARG A 62 -2.91 -0.23 13.94
N SER A 63 -3.86 -0.59 13.10
CA SER A 63 -5.20 -0.95 13.53
C SER A 63 -5.31 -2.43 13.88
N SER A 64 -6.14 -2.75 14.88
CA SER A 64 -6.57 -4.14 15.17
C SER A 64 -7.31 -4.78 13.99
N LEU A 65 -7.66 -4.00 12.96
CA LEU A 65 -8.14 -4.47 11.66
C LEU A 65 -7.04 -5.16 10.85
N ALA A 66 -5.77 -4.79 10.96
CA ALA A 66 -4.68 -5.53 10.31
C ALA A 66 -4.44 -6.89 10.98
N GLU A 67 -4.52 -6.95 12.32
CA GLU A 67 -4.47 -8.21 13.08
C GLU A 67 -5.73 -9.08 12.92
N ARG A 68 -6.90 -8.45 12.69
CA ARG A 68 -8.11 -9.18 12.32
C ARG A 68 -8.07 -9.63 10.87
N ALA A 69 -7.54 -8.83 9.96
CA ALA A 69 -7.38 -9.18 8.56
C ALA A 69 -6.35 -10.31 8.37
N SER A 70 -5.24 -10.32 9.13
CA SER A 70 -4.30 -11.45 9.10
C SER A 70 -4.91 -12.73 9.68
N ARG A 71 -5.67 -12.63 10.78
CA ARG A 71 -6.43 -13.76 11.35
C ARG A 71 -7.55 -14.24 10.44
N TRP A 72 -8.27 -13.34 9.77
CA TRP A 72 -9.30 -13.66 8.77
C TRP A 72 -8.68 -14.21 7.48
N SER A 73 -7.52 -13.72 7.05
CA SER A 73 -6.79 -14.23 5.89
C SER A 73 -6.31 -15.67 6.12
N LEU A 74 -5.96 -16.02 7.35
CA LEU A 74 -5.60 -17.39 7.73
C LEU A 74 -6.84 -18.28 7.96
N ALA A 75 -7.94 -17.71 8.47
CA ALA A 75 -9.16 -18.45 8.81
C ALA A 75 -10.17 -18.58 7.66
N VAL A 76 -10.12 -17.71 6.64
CA VAL A 76 -11.13 -17.64 5.59
C VAL A 76 -10.54 -17.98 4.23
N GLN A 77 -10.61 -19.26 3.90
CA GLN A 77 -10.41 -19.79 2.55
C GLN A 77 -11.34 -19.09 1.56
N GLY A 78 -10.77 -18.43 0.55
CA GLY A 78 -11.38 -18.05 -0.73
C GLY A 78 -12.60 -17.12 -0.70
N PHE A 79 -13.69 -17.51 -0.06
CA PHE A 79 -15.01 -16.88 -0.16
C PHE A 79 -15.02 -15.42 0.32
N ALA A 80 -14.47 -15.09 1.49
CA ALA A 80 -14.43 -13.69 1.94
C ALA A 80 -13.49 -12.83 1.10
N PHE A 81 -12.41 -13.40 0.55
CA PHE A 81 -11.56 -12.69 -0.39
C PHE A 81 -12.32 -12.37 -1.67
N TYR A 82 -12.99 -13.35 -2.29
CA TYR A 82 -13.83 -13.13 -3.46
C TYR A 82 -15.00 -12.18 -3.19
N ALA A 83 -15.62 -12.26 -2.00
CA ALA A 83 -16.69 -11.35 -1.60
C ALA A 83 -16.18 -9.91 -1.42
N LEU A 84 -14.98 -9.73 -0.86
CA LEU A 84 -14.35 -8.41 -0.73
C LEU A 84 -13.97 -7.83 -2.10
N VAL A 85 -13.41 -8.67 -2.99
CA VAL A 85 -13.12 -8.28 -4.38
C VAL A 85 -14.41 -7.89 -5.09
N ALA A 86 -15.47 -8.69 -4.97
CA ALA A 86 -16.77 -8.40 -5.56
C ALA A 86 -17.39 -7.10 -5.01
N ALA A 87 -17.30 -6.86 -3.70
CA ALA A 87 -17.76 -5.63 -3.08
C ALA A 87 -16.96 -4.41 -3.57
N CYS A 88 -15.65 -4.55 -3.73
CA CYS A 88 -14.79 -3.49 -4.26
C CYS A 88 -15.12 -3.19 -5.73
N VAL A 89 -15.30 -4.22 -6.55
CA VAL A 89 -15.72 -4.09 -7.96
C VAL A 89 -17.09 -3.42 -8.06
N ALA A 90 -18.05 -3.85 -7.23
CA ALA A 90 -19.38 -3.26 -7.19
C ALA A 90 -19.33 -1.78 -6.77
N PHE A 91 -18.53 -1.44 -5.75
CA PHE A 91 -18.34 -0.05 -5.32
C PHE A 91 -17.75 0.81 -6.43
N VAL A 92 -16.67 0.36 -7.08
CA VAL A 92 -16.05 1.08 -8.20
C VAL A 92 -17.06 1.25 -9.35
N TRP A 93 -17.86 0.22 -9.63
CA TRP A 93 -18.89 0.29 -10.66
C TRP A 93 -19.98 1.31 -10.32
N VAL A 94 -20.47 1.33 -9.08
CA VAL A 94 -21.44 2.33 -8.60
C VAL A 94 -20.84 3.73 -8.72
N VAL A 95 -19.64 3.96 -8.19
CA VAL A 95 -18.93 5.25 -8.25
C VAL A 95 -18.80 5.74 -9.70
N ARG A 96 -18.39 4.85 -10.61
CA ARG A 96 -18.30 5.17 -12.04
C ARG A 96 -19.65 5.61 -12.59
N ARG A 97 -20.72 4.89 -12.26
CA ARG A 97 -22.07 5.13 -12.78
C ARG A 97 -22.73 6.37 -12.19
N THR A 98 -22.54 6.64 -10.90
CA THR A 98 -23.19 7.75 -10.20
C THR A 98 -22.46 9.07 -10.36
N LEU A 99 -21.13 9.04 -10.38
CA LEU A 99 -20.31 10.26 -10.43
C LEU A 99 -19.75 10.55 -11.84
N GLY A 100 -20.02 9.68 -12.82
CA GLY A 100 -19.58 9.87 -14.20
C GLY A 100 -18.05 9.80 -14.39
N PHE A 101 -17.34 9.11 -13.49
CA PHE A 101 -15.89 9.03 -13.55
C PHE A 101 -15.41 8.36 -14.86
N PRO A 102 -14.49 8.98 -15.61
CA PRO A 102 -13.87 8.35 -16.77
C PRO A 102 -13.12 7.08 -16.34
N SER A 103 -13.22 6.02 -17.13
CA SER A 103 -12.53 4.75 -16.85
C SER A 103 -11.01 4.93 -16.69
N GLY A 104 -10.41 5.81 -17.51
CA GLY A 104 -8.98 6.13 -17.41
C GLY A 104 -8.57 6.80 -16.10
N SER A 105 -9.48 7.52 -15.43
CA SER A 105 -9.22 8.13 -14.12
C SER A 105 -9.25 7.08 -13.01
N LEU A 106 -10.15 6.08 -13.07
CA LEU A 106 -10.19 4.98 -12.10
C LEU A 106 -8.94 4.10 -12.17
N THR A 107 -8.51 3.75 -13.40
CA THR A 107 -7.24 3.03 -13.59
C THR A 107 -6.08 3.85 -13.04
N ALA A 108 -6.03 5.16 -13.29
CA ALA A 108 -4.99 6.03 -12.76
C ALA A 108 -4.97 6.09 -11.23
N VAL A 109 -6.14 6.15 -10.57
CA VAL A 109 -6.23 6.07 -9.09
C VAL A 109 -5.68 4.73 -8.59
N GLY A 110 -6.05 3.62 -9.22
CA GLY A 110 -5.53 2.28 -8.88
C GLY A 110 -4.01 2.19 -9.05
N THR A 111 -3.48 2.72 -10.16
CA THR A 111 -2.04 2.83 -10.44
C THR A 111 -1.33 3.63 -9.34
N GLY A 112 -1.92 4.74 -8.89
CA GLY A 112 -1.43 5.50 -7.75
C GLY A 112 -1.38 4.69 -6.45
N GLY A 113 -2.42 3.89 -6.20
CA GLY A 113 -2.45 2.97 -5.07
C GLY A 113 -1.27 1.99 -5.07
N TYR A 114 -0.96 1.39 -6.22
CA TYR A 114 0.21 0.50 -6.36
C TYR A 114 1.53 1.22 -6.07
N LEU A 115 1.68 2.46 -6.55
CA LEU A 115 2.86 3.27 -6.26
C LEU A 115 3.02 3.53 -4.76
N ALA A 116 1.95 3.88 -4.07
CA ALA A 116 1.99 4.12 -2.63
C ALA A 116 2.40 2.86 -1.85
N VAL A 117 1.87 1.69 -2.22
CA VAL A 117 2.25 0.41 -1.61
C VAL A 117 3.73 0.11 -1.86
N ALA A 118 4.20 0.26 -3.10
CA ALA A 118 5.60 0.03 -3.46
C ALA A 118 6.55 0.94 -2.65
N VAL A 119 6.27 2.24 -2.59
CA VAL A 119 7.06 3.22 -1.83
C VAL A 119 7.04 2.92 -0.34
N PHE A 120 5.88 2.56 0.22
CA PHE A 120 5.75 2.23 1.63
C PHE A 120 6.60 0.99 2.00
N VAL A 121 6.52 -0.07 1.22
CA VAL A 121 7.32 -1.29 1.44
C VAL A 121 8.81 -0.99 1.29
N ALA A 122 9.21 -0.26 0.25
CA ALA A 122 10.61 0.13 0.04
C ALA A 122 11.16 0.96 1.21
N ALA A 123 10.40 1.97 1.67
CA ALA A 123 10.77 2.79 2.82
C ALA A 123 10.93 1.95 4.09
N ARG A 124 10.06 0.95 4.30
CA ARG A 124 10.14 0.05 5.45
C ARG A 124 11.35 -0.87 5.41
N VAL A 125 11.67 -1.44 4.24
CA VAL A 125 12.85 -2.30 4.06
C VAL A 125 14.13 -1.48 4.30
N LEU A 126 14.23 -0.28 3.73
CA LEU A 126 15.37 0.62 3.91
C LEU A 126 15.54 1.03 5.37
N TRP A 127 14.44 1.39 6.04
CA TRP A 127 14.46 1.77 7.45
C TRP A 127 14.97 0.64 8.35
N TRP A 128 14.50 -0.58 8.11
CA TRP A 128 14.96 -1.76 8.85
C TRP A 128 16.44 -2.08 8.58
N ALA A 129 16.87 -2.00 7.32
CA ALA A 129 18.26 -2.22 6.95
C ALA A 129 19.20 -1.21 7.63
N ALA A 130 18.81 0.08 7.64
CA ALA A 130 19.57 1.14 8.30
C ALA A 130 19.71 0.91 9.82
N ARG A 131 18.65 0.45 10.50
CA ARG A 131 18.75 0.11 11.94
C ARG A 131 19.71 -1.05 12.20
N ARG A 132 19.64 -2.12 11.40
CA ARG A 132 20.55 -3.28 11.56
C ARG A 132 22.02 -2.93 11.36
N VAL A 133 22.32 -1.98 10.47
CA VAL A 133 23.69 -1.50 10.28
C VAL A 133 24.15 -0.71 11.52
N GLY A 134 23.30 0.19 12.04
CA GLY A 134 23.62 0.97 13.23
C GLY A 134 23.76 0.15 14.53
N GLU A 135 23.06 -0.98 14.64
CA GLU A 135 23.22 -1.93 15.76
C GLU A 135 24.54 -2.70 15.66
N ARG A 136 24.93 -3.15 14.45
CA ARG A 136 26.21 -3.85 14.24
C ARG A 136 27.41 -2.97 14.55
N VAL A 137 27.39 -1.71 14.10
CA VAL A 137 28.47 -0.74 14.37
C VAL A 137 28.65 -0.50 15.87
N ARG A 138 27.56 -0.53 16.65
CA ARG A 138 27.58 -0.34 18.11
C ARG A 138 28.09 -1.53 18.91
N GLN A 139 28.13 -2.73 18.32
CA GLN A 139 28.68 -3.92 18.97
C GLN A 139 30.18 -4.10 18.69
N THR A 140 30.70 -3.40 17.69
CA THR A 140 32.12 -3.42 17.30
C THR A 140 32.97 -2.32 17.95
N VAL A 141 32.34 -1.36 18.63
CA VAL A 141 32.98 -0.25 19.36
C VAL A 141 32.75 -0.45 20.86
#